data_AF-A0A920EWK9-F1
#
_entry.id   AF-A0A920EWK9-F1
#
_cell.length_a   1.000
_cell.length_b   1.000
_cell.length_c   1.000
_cell.angle_alpha   90.00
_cell.angle_beta   90.00
_cell.angle_gamma   90.00
#
_symmetry.space_group_name_H-M   'P 1'
#
loop_
_entity.id
_entity.type
_entity.pdbx_description
1 polymer ?
#
loop_
_entity_poly.entity_id
_entity_poly.type
_entity_poly.pdbx_seq_one_letter_code
_entity_poly.pdbx_strand_id
1 'polypeptide(L)'
;MTETEIIKEKKRNIYSSFFSEDYVSKFLFKSILHHVISLEIYENNRLNGISFETICANIPKSIGSRSSIQSILNEALEKNIFVKEQSKSDKRIKNYYLSNNFLDMINGWLKKEGTFFNKMSLEN
;
A
#
# COMPACT_ATOMS: atom_id res chain seq x y z
N MET A 1 -18.48 20.15 1.27
CA MET A 1 -17.52 19.99 0.15
C MET A 1 -18.22 19.03 -0.76
N THR A 2 -18.68 19.48 -1.91
CA THR A 2 -19.54 18.67 -2.78
C THR A 2 -18.83 17.39 -3.20
N GLU A 3 -19.59 16.35 -3.55
CA GLU A 3 -19.03 15.09 -4.09
C GLU A 3 -18.06 15.34 -5.25
N THR A 4 -18.38 16.31 -6.12
CA THR A 4 -17.53 16.70 -7.25
C THR A 4 -16.18 17.26 -6.79
N GLU A 5 -16.15 18.05 -5.71
CA GLU A 5 -14.91 18.58 -5.13
C GLU A 5 -14.06 17.45 -4.53
N ILE A 6 -14.68 16.48 -3.86
CA ILE A 6 -14.00 15.30 -3.31
C ILE A 6 -13.35 14.49 -4.44
N ILE A 7 -14.08 14.23 -5.53
CA ILE A 7 -13.55 13.50 -6.69
C ILE A 7 -12.41 14.27 -7.36
N LYS A 8 -12.53 15.59 -7.52
CA LYS A 8 -11.43 16.43 -8.05
C LYS A 8 -10.17 16.31 -7.20
N GLU A 9 -10.33 16.36 -5.88
CA GLU A 9 -9.22 16.26 -4.94
C GLU A 9 -8.55 14.87 -4.97
N LYS A 10 -9.34 13.79 -5.01
CA LYS A 10 -8.83 12.41 -5.17
C LYS A 10 -8.01 12.26 -6.46
N LYS A 11 -8.57 12.71 -7.59
CA LYS A 11 -7.86 12.67 -8.88
C LYS A 11 -6.55 13.45 -8.82
N ARG A 12 -6.58 14.65 -8.25
CA ARG A 12 -5.39 15.51 -8.08
C ARG A 12 -4.30 14.80 -7.28
N ASN A 13 -4.65 14.16 -6.17
CA ASN A 13 -3.71 13.44 -5.31
C ASN A 13 -3.07 12.24 -6.04
N ILE A 14 -3.86 11.48 -6.79
CA ILE A 14 -3.35 10.37 -7.61
C ILE A 14 -2.39 10.93 -8.66
N TYR A 15 -2.76 11.96 -9.42
CA TYR A 15 -1.89 12.54 -10.44
C TYR A 15 -0.60 13.12 -9.84
N SER A 16 -0.69 13.86 -8.74
CA SER A 16 0.50 14.40 -8.08
C SER A 16 1.44 13.31 -7.59
N SER A 17 0.91 12.14 -7.20
CA SER A 17 1.77 11.02 -6.83
C SER A 17 2.66 10.59 -8.00
N PHE A 18 2.15 10.52 -9.24
CA PHE A 18 2.95 10.16 -10.42
C PHE A 18 4.07 11.17 -10.73
N PHE A 19 3.88 12.44 -10.39
CA PHE A 19 4.87 13.50 -10.62
C PHE A 19 5.78 13.78 -9.42
N SER A 20 5.51 13.17 -8.26
CA SER A 20 6.27 13.40 -7.03
C SER A 20 7.73 12.94 -7.15
N GLU A 21 8.72 13.77 -6.83
CA GLU A 21 10.11 13.31 -6.76
C GLU A 21 10.32 12.26 -5.65
N ASP A 22 9.51 12.32 -4.59
CA ASP A 22 9.48 11.30 -3.56
C ASP A 22 8.82 10.00 -4.07
N TYR A 23 9.63 8.94 -4.11
CA TYR A 23 9.23 7.61 -4.57
C TYR A 23 8.22 6.95 -3.62
N VAL A 24 8.26 7.28 -2.32
CA VAL A 24 7.32 6.76 -1.31
C VAL A 24 5.89 7.12 -1.73
N SER A 25 5.67 8.38 -2.05
CA SER A 25 4.38 8.90 -2.53
C SER A 25 3.93 8.27 -3.85
N LYS A 26 4.86 7.96 -4.78
CA LYS A 26 4.59 7.30 -6.06
C LYS A 26 4.13 5.86 -5.90
N PHE A 27 4.77 5.11 -5.00
CA PHE A 27 4.71 3.65 -4.98
C PHE A 27 3.27 3.12 -4.81
N LEU A 28 2.50 3.68 -3.87
CA LEU A 28 1.15 3.22 -3.54
C LEU A 28 0.17 3.27 -4.73
N PHE A 29 0.36 4.21 -5.66
CA PHE A 29 -0.53 4.44 -6.79
C PHE A 29 0.10 4.07 -8.15
N LYS A 30 1.32 3.55 -8.15
CA LYS A 30 2.08 3.23 -9.38
C LYS A 30 1.36 2.23 -10.29
N SER A 31 0.70 1.22 -9.70
CA SER A 31 -0.25 0.35 -10.40
C SER A 31 -1.23 -0.29 -9.42
N ILE A 32 -2.30 -0.92 -9.92
CA ILE A 32 -3.25 -1.66 -9.08
C ILE A 32 -2.55 -2.76 -8.26
N LEU A 33 -1.54 -3.41 -8.84
CA LEU A 33 -0.79 -4.47 -8.15
C LEU A 33 0.07 -3.91 -7.01
N HIS A 34 0.70 -2.75 -7.18
CA HIS A 34 1.42 -2.07 -6.09
C HIS A 34 0.48 -1.72 -4.94
N HIS A 35 -0.70 -1.22 -5.31
CA HIS A 35 -1.72 -0.83 -4.34
C HIS A 35 -2.16 -2.02 -3.49
N VAL A 36 -2.59 -3.12 -4.11
CA VAL A 36 -3.07 -4.29 -3.35
C VAL A 36 -1.96 -4.98 -2.53
N ILE A 37 -0.73 -5.06 -3.05
CA ILE A 37 0.41 -5.59 -2.27
C ILE A 37 0.66 -4.73 -1.03
N SER A 38 0.59 -3.41 -1.17
CA SER A 38 0.78 -2.48 -0.05
C SER A 38 -0.30 -2.68 1.02
N LEU A 39 -1.55 -2.90 0.61
CA LEU A 39 -2.68 -3.14 1.52
C LEU A 39 -2.57 -4.50 2.23
N GLU A 40 -2.20 -5.57 1.52
CA GLU A 40 -1.96 -6.91 2.11
C GLU A 40 -0.87 -6.87 3.20
N ILE A 41 0.23 -6.16 2.93
CA ILE A 41 1.29 -6.00 3.92
C ILE A 41 0.84 -5.11 5.07
N TYR A 42 0.12 -4.01 4.78
CA TYR A 42 -0.41 -3.11 5.81
C TYR A 42 -1.31 -3.85 6.81
N GLU A 43 -2.24 -4.67 6.32
CA GLU A 43 -3.17 -5.47 7.14
C GLU A 43 -2.42 -6.36 8.15
N ASN A 44 -1.27 -6.89 7.76
CA ASN A 44 -0.46 -7.79 8.56
C ASN A 44 0.69 -7.09 9.32
N ASN A 45 0.84 -5.76 9.16
CA ASN A 45 2.01 -5.01 9.62
C ASN A 45 2.15 -4.97 11.15
N ARG A 46 1.03 -4.99 11.89
CA ARG A 46 1.00 -5.03 13.36
C ARG A 46 0.99 -6.45 13.95
N LEU A 47 0.94 -7.47 13.10
CA LEU A 47 0.98 -8.88 13.50
C LEU A 47 2.42 -9.40 13.35
N ASN A 48 2.62 -10.49 12.64
CA ASN A 48 3.93 -11.08 12.36
C ASN A 48 4.36 -10.80 10.90
N GLY A 49 3.82 -9.76 10.26
CA GLY A 49 4.03 -9.50 8.84
C GLY A 49 3.43 -10.61 7.95
N ILE A 50 3.74 -10.56 6.67
CA ILE A 50 3.18 -11.51 5.69
C ILE A 50 4.28 -12.13 4.81
N SER A 51 4.18 -13.43 4.52
CA SER A 51 5.14 -14.14 3.67
C SER A 51 4.87 -13.91 2.19
N PHE A 52 5.88 -14.16 1.34
CA PHE A 52 5.70 -14.10 -0.13
C PHE A 52 4.62 -15.08 -0.61
N GLU A 53 4.63 -16.29 -0.03
CA GLU A 53 3.72 -17.36 -0.36
C GLU A 53 2.27 -16.97 -0.04
N THR A 54 2.04 -16.34 1.11
CA THR A 54 0.73 -15.84 1.52
C THR A 54 0.27 -14.69 0.61
N ILE A 55 1.12 -13.70 0.33
CA ILE A 55 0.78 -12.61 -0.62
C ILE A 55 0.33 -13.20 -1.97
N CYS A 56 1.08 -14.18 -2.49
CA CYS A 56 0.75 -14.82 -3.77
C CYS A 56 -0.52 -15.69 -3.72
N ALA A 57 -0.92 -16.17 -2.55
CA ALA A 57 -2.15 -16.93 -2.37
C ALA A 57 -3.38 -16.01 -2.26
N ASN A 58 -3.22 -14.86 -1.59
CA ASN A 58 -4.29 -13.89 -1.37
C ASN A 58 -4.61 -13.08 -2.63
N ILE A 59 -3.59 -12.63 -3.37
CA ILE A 59 -3.80 -11.77 -4.55
C ILE A 59 -4.33 -12.62 -5.72
N PRO A 60 -5.51 -12.27 -6.29
CA PRO A 60 -6.06 -12.95 -7.46
C PRO A 60 -5.10 -12.90 -8.65
N LYS A 61 -4.97 -14.03 -9.37
CA LYS A 61 -4.10 -14.15 -10.55
C LYS A 61 -4.45 -13.17 -11.67
N SER A 62 -5.69 -12.67 -11.73
CA SER A 62 -6.13 -11.64 -12.67
C SER A 62 -5.55 -10.25 -12.36
N ILE A 63 -5.11 -9.99 -11.13
CA ILE A 63 -4.46 -8.73 -10.74
C ILE A 63 -2.94 -8.81 -10.91
N GLY A 64 -2.34 -9.96 -10.61
CA GLY A 64 -0.88 -10.12 -10.72
C GLY A 64 -0.42 -11.58 -10.68
N SER A 65 0.68 -11.85 -11.40
CA SER A 65 1.39 -13.12 -11.32
C SER A 65 2.37 -13.14 -10.14
N ARG A 66 2.83 -14.33 -9.76
CA ARG A 66 3.89 -14.50 -8.75
C ARG A 66 5.17 -13.74 -9.11
N SER A 67 5.56 -13.74 -10.39
CA SER A 67 6.77 -13.04 -10.85
C SER A 67 6.61 -11.52 -10.75
N SER A 68 5.44 -10.98 -11.09
CA SER A 68 5.15 -9.55 -10.94
C SER A 68 5.13 -9.14 -9.46
N ILE A 69 4.51 -9.96 -8.59
CA ILE A 69 4.54 -9.74 -7.14
C ILE A 69 5.98 -9.73 -6.63
N GLN A 70 6.79 -10.73 -7.00
CA GLN A 70 8.19 -10.80 -6.58
C GLN A 70 9.01 -9.59 -7.06
N SER A 71 8.79 -9.14 -8.30
CA SER A 71 9.47 -7.96 -8.85
C SER A 71 9.13 -6.70 -8.04
N ILE A 72 7.87 -6.49 -7.70
CA ILE A 72 7.41 -5.34 -6.92
C ILE A 72 7.95 -5.39 -5.49
N LEU A 73 7.96 -6.56 -4.86
CA LEU A 73 8.53 -6.73 -3.52
C LEU A 73 10.03 -6.43 -3.52
N ASN A 74 10.77 -6.90 -4.53
CA ASN A 74 12.20 -6.60 -4.65
C ASN A 74 12.45 -5.10 -4.85
N GLU A 75 11.69 -4.47 -5.73
CA GLU A 75 11.75 -3.01 -5.92
C GLU A 75 11.48 -2.26 -4.61
N ALA A 76 10.43 -2.65 -3.88
CA ALA A 76 10.08 -2.00 -2.62
C ALA A 76 11.16 -2.15 -1.54
N LEU A 77 11.84 -3.30 -1.50
CA LEU A 77 12.98 -3.50 -0.60
C LEU A 77 14.17 -2.62 -1.00
N GLU A 78 14.49 -2.56 -2.30
CA GLU A 78 15.58 -1.72 -2.82
C GLU A 78 15.35 -0.23 -2.50
N LYS A 79 14.09 0.21 -2.54
CA LYS A 79 13.69 1.59 -2.28
C LYS A 79 13.35 1.87 -0.80
N ASN A 80 13.59 0.94 0.12
CA ASN A 80 13.26 1.05 1.55
C ASN A 80 11.78 1.38 1.83
N ILE A 81 10.89 0.96 0.93
CA ILE A 81 9.43 1.06 1.09
C ILE A 81 8.94 -0.06 2.00
N PHE A 82 9.50 -1.26 1.82
CA PHE A 82 9.24 -2.42 2.67
C PHE A 82 10.49 -2.82 3.45
N VAL A 83 10.26 -3.52 4.54
CA VAL A 83 11.29 -4.20 5.35
C VAL A 83 10.99 -5.70 5.31
N LYS A 84 12.04 -6.51 5.32
CA LYS A 84 11.92 -7.97 5.32
C LYS A 84 12.68 -8.54 6.50
N GLU A 85 11.96 -9.20 7.40
CA GLU A 85 12.52 -9.75 8.64
C GLU A 85 12.26 -11.25 8.74
N GLN A 86 13.06 -11.97 9.51
CA GLN A 86 12.77 -13.38 9.81
C GLN A 86 11.49 -13.46 10.65
N SER A 87 10.61 -14.40 10.31
CA SER A 87 9.41 -14.65 11.11
C SER A 87 9.79 -15.09 12.52
N LYS A 88 9.06 -14.58 13.51
CA LYS A 88 9.24 -14.96 14.92
C LYS A 88 8.78 -16.39 15.22
N SER A 89 7.86 -16.93 14.41
CA SER A 89 7.28 -18.27 14.58
C SER A 89 8.03 -19.36 13.80
N ASP A 90 8.59 -19.04 12.63
CA ASP A 90 9.43 -19.96 11.84
C ASP A 90 10.56 -19.18 11.17
N LYS A 91 11.78 -19.33 11.67
CA LYS A 91 12.97 -18.60 11.19
C LYS A 91 13.34 -18.89 9.73
N ARG A 92 12.79 -19.94 9.12
CA ARG A 92 12.98 -20.26 7.70
C ARG A 92 12.17 -19.32 6.79
N ILE A 93 11.09 -18.72 7.33
CA ILE A 93 10.21 -17.81 6.61
C ILE A 93 10.69 -16.38 6.85
N LYS A 94 10.64 -15.56 5.79
CA LYS A 94 10.85 -14.12 5.89
C LYS A 94 9.55 -13.40 5.57
N ASN A 95 9.15 -12.51 6.48
CA ASN A 95 7.92 -11.75 6.38
C ASN A 95 8.22 -10.31 5.99
N TYR A 96 7.33 -9.75 5.17
CA TYR A 96 7.35 -8.37 4.75
C TYR A 96 6.54 -7.50 5.72
N TYR A 97 7.05 -6.29 5.92
CA TYR A 97 6.46 -5.21 6.69
C TYR A 97 6.60 -3.92 5.88
N LEU A 98 5.78 -2.93 6.18
CA LEU A 98 5.98 -1.57 5.69
C LEU A 98 7.12 -0.92 6.46
N SER A 99 7.93 -0.10 5.79
CA SER A 99 8.82 0.81 6.50
C SER A 99 8.01 1.86 7.27
N ASN A 100 8.57 2.41 8.35
CA ASN A 100 7.86 3.43 9.15
C ASN A 100 7.43 4.63 8.29
N ASN A 101 8.29 5.09 7.37
CA ASN A 101 7.97 6.19 6.46
C ASN A 101 6.75 5.86 5.58
N PHE A 102 6.75 4.67 4.96
CA PHE A 102 5.64 4.29 4.09
C PHE A 102 4.35 4.01 4.88
N LEU A 103 4.46 3.46 6.10
CA LEU A 103 3.34 3.31 7.03
C LEU A 103 2.70 4.66 7.38
N ASP A 104 3.51 5.66 7.73
CA ASP A 104 3.04 7.01 8.05
C ASP A 104 2.36 7.67 6.85
N MET A 105 2.91 7.48 5.65
CA MET A 105 2.30 7.96 4.41
C MET A 105 0.92 7.33 4.16
N ILE A 106 0.81 6.00 4.28
CA ILE A 106 -0.48 5.30 4.14
C ILE A 106 -1.48 5.75 5.22
N ASN A 107 -1.05 5.90 6.47
CA ASN A 107 -1.90 6.41 7.55
C ASN A 107 -2.42 7.83 7.25
N GLY A 108 -1.56 8.70 6.71
CA GLY A 108 -1.94 10.03 6.25
C GLY A 108 -2.98 9.99 5.13
N TRP A 109 -2.81 9.08 4.16
CA TRP A 109 -3.79 8.84 3.11
C TRP A 109 -5.14 8.34 3.68
N LEU A 110 -5.14 7.32 4.54
CA LEU A 110 -6.35 6.78 5.17
C LEU A 110 -7.11 7.84 5.99
N LYS A 111 -6.40 8.72 6.70
CA LYS A 111 -7.01 9.83 7.45
C LYS A 111 -7.75 10.81 6.52
N LYS A 112 -7.18 11.10 5.34
CA LYS A 112 -7.85 11.93 4.32
C LYS A 112 -9.10 11.24 3.78
N GLU A 113 -9.00 9.94 3.51
CA GLU A 113 -10.13 9.11 3.08
C GLU A 113 -11.29 9.12 4.10
N GLY A 114 -10.99 8.90 5.38
CA GLY A 114 -11.99 8.99 6.45
C GLY A 114 -12.60 10.38 6.60
N THR A 115 -11.83 11.44 6.34
CA THR A 115 -12.35 12.81 6.34
C THR A 115 -13.36 13.05 5.21
N PHE A 116 -13.14 12.47 4.03
CA PHE A 116 -14.12 12.54 2.93
C PHE A 116 -15.40 11.78 3.27
N PHE A 117 -15.27 10.57 3.83
CA PHE A 117 -16.41 9.76 4.24
C PHE A 117 -17.30 10.49 5.25
N ASN A 118 -16.70 11.07 6.31
CA ASN A 118 -17.45 11.81 7.33
C ASN A 118 -18.14 13.07 6.78
N LYS A 119 -17.57 13.73 5.76
CA LYS A 119 -18.20 14.90 5.14
C LYS A 119 -19.43 14.52 4.34
N MET A 120 -19.39 13.39 3.62
CA MET A 120 -20.55 12.88 2.88
C MET A 120 -21.68 12.42 3.81
N SER A 121 -21.36 11.87 4.99
CA SER A 121 -22.39 11.46 5.96
C SER A 121 -23.09 12.62 6.68
N LEU A 122 -22.54 13.83 6.63
CA LEU A 122 -23.14 15.05 7.23
C LEU A 122 -24.02 15.83 6.23
N GLU A 123 -23.97 15.48 4.94
CA GLU A 123 -24.76 16.13 3.88
C GLU A 123 -26.07 15.35 3.58
N ASN A 124 -26.35 14.26 4.31
CA ASN A 124 -27.60 13.48 4.29
C ASN A 124 -28.38 13.63 5.60
#